data_AF-B7IGR4-F1
#
_entry.id   AF-B7IGR4-F1
#
_cell.length_a   1.000
_cell.length_b   1.000
_cell.length_c   1.000
_cell.angle_alpha   90.00
_cell.angle_beta   90.00
_cell.angle_gamma   90.00
#
_symmetry.space_group_name_H-M   'P 1'
#
loop_
_entity.id
_entity.type
_entity.pdbx_description
1 polymer ?
#
loop_
_entity_poly.entity_id
_entity_poly.type
_entity_poly.pdbx_seq_one_letter_code
_entity_poly.pdbx_strand_id
1 'polypeptide(L)' 'MKLISNVFFISAVIFLAGSLIFFEIGMRAMRKKIEEKEKKSTKIAIKLLIVSGILFGISGVLAFFA' A
#
# COMPACT_ATOMS: atom_id res chain seq x y z
N MET A 1 -20.65 -5.77 -11.93
CA MET A 1 -19.39 -6.04 -11.19
C MET A 1 -18.27 -5.03 -11.47
N LYS A 2 -18.22 -4.41 -12.66
CA LYS A 2 -17.20 -3.40 -13.04
C LYS A 2 -17.05 -2.22 -12.06
N LEU A 3 -18.17 -1.67 -11.58
CA LEU A 3 -18.18 -0.56 -10.61
C LEU A 3 -17.51 -0.96 -9.27
N ILE A 4 -17.80 -2.17 -8.79
CA ILE A 4 -17.24 -2.69 -7.54
C ILE A 4 -15.74 -2.96 -7.70
N SER A 5 -15.34 -3.61 -8.81
CA SER A 5 -13.92 -3.82 -9.15
C SER A 5 -13.15 -2.49 -9.19
N ASN A 6 -13.69 -1.46 -9.84
CA ASN A 6 -13.05 -0.14 -9.89
C ASN A 6 -12.86 0.50 -8.51
N VAL A 7 -13.81 0.33 -7.58
CA VAL A 7 -13.66 0.84 -6.20
C VAL A 7 -12.50 0.14 -5.49
N PHE A 8 -12.36 -1.17 -5.64
CA PHE A 8 -11.23 -1.93 -5.08
C PHE A 8 -9.90 -1.51 -5.72
N PHE A 9 -9.89 -1.29 -7.04
CA PHE A 9 -8.71 -0.82 -7.76
C PHE A 9 -8.26 0.56 -7.26
N ILE A 10 -9.17 1.53 -7.18
CA ILE A 10 -8.84 2.89 -6.71
C ILE A 10 -8.35 2.84 -5.26
N SER A 11 -9.01 2.05 -4.41
CA SER A 11 -8.58 1.86 -3.03
C SER A 11 -7.15 1.28 -2.98
N ALA A 12 -6.85 0.26 -3.79
CA ALA A 12 -5.50 -0.30 -3.87
C ALA A 12 -4.46 0.78 -4.23
N VAL A 13 -4.75 1.63 -5.22
CA VAL A 13 -3.85 2.74 -5.63
C VAL A 13 -3.61 3.72 -4.47
N ILE A 14 -4.65 4.08 -3.71
CA ILE A 14 -4.51 4.98 -2.55
C ILE A 14 -3.60 4.35 -1.48
N PHE A 15 -3.83 3.08 -1.14
CA PHE A 15 -3.01 2.36 -0.17
C PHE A 15 -1.56 2.17 -0.66
N LEU A 16 -1.35 1.94 -1.95
CA LEU A 16 -0.02 1.87 -2.57
C LEU A 16 0.71 3.21 -2.45
N ALA A 17 0.04 4.32 -2.80
CA ALA A 17 0.61 5.66 -2.68
C ALA A 17 0.99 5.97 -1.23
N GLY A 18 0.11 5.64 -0.28
CA GLY A 18 0.41 5.75 1.15
C GLY A 18 1.63 4.92 1.55
N SER A 19 1.72 3.67 1.11
CA SER A 19 2.88 2.79 1.36
C SER A 19 4.19 3.42 0.88
N LEU A 20 4.22 3.96 -0.34
CA LEU A 20 5.41 4.60 -0.92
C LEU A 20 5.85 5.82 -0.11
N ILE A 21 4.92 6.64 0.38
CA ILE A 21 5.23 7.78 1.26
C ILE A 21 5.88 7.30 2.55
N PHE A 22 5.36 6.25 3.19
CA PHE A 22 5.94 5.69 4.42
C PHE A 22 7.29 5.00 4.17
N PHE A 23 7.51 4.38 3.01
CA PHE A 23 8.83 3.87 2.62
C PHE A 23 9.84 5.01 2.44
N GLU A 24 9.47 6.10 1.77
CA GLU A 24 10.33 7.27 1.62
C GLU A 24 10.71 7.87 2.99
N ILE A 25 9.75 7.96 3.92
CA ILE A 25 10.02 8.40 5.30
C ILE A 25 10.95 7.42 6.03
N GLY A 26 10.74 6.10 5.86
CA GLY A 26 11.60 5.07 6.43
C GLY A 26 13.03 5.14 5.91
N MET A 27 13.21 5.28 4.59
CA MET A 27 14.52 5.48 3.96
C MET A 27 15.21 6.76 4.42
N ARG A 28 14.45 7.85 4.60
CA ARG A 28 15.00 9.10 5.18
C ARG A 28 15.45 8.90 6.62
N ALA A 29 14.70 8.15 7.43
CA ALA A 29 15.07 7.85 8.81
C ALA A 29 16.30 6.94 8.88
N MET A 30 16.42 5.95 7.97
CA MET A 30 17.59 5.10 7.81
C MET A 30 18.85 5.93 7.49
N ARG A 31 18.77 6.87 6.53
CA ARG A 31 19.86 7.80 6.20
C ARG A 31 20.29 8.66 7.41
N LYS A 32 19.36 8.97 8.30
CA LYS A 32 19.61 9.76 9.53
C LYS A 32 19.95 8.89 10.75
N LYS A 33 20.05 7.56 10.60
CA LYS A 33 20.28 6.59 11.69
C LYS A 33 19.27 6.69 12.85
N ILE A 34 18.02 7.06 12.55
CA ILE A 34 16.94 7.13 13.55
C ILE A 34 16.18 5.80 13.54
N GLU A 35 16.70 4.80 14.26
CA GLU A 35 16.20 3.42 14.21
C GLU A 35 14.71 3.28 14.54
N GLU A 36 14.23 3.96 15.58
CA GLU A 36 12.84 3.82 16.01
C GLU A 36 11.86 4.31 14.93
N LYS A 37 12.20 5.45 14.30
CA LYS A 37 11.39 6.05 13.23
C LYS A 37 11.46 5.23 11.94
N GLU A 38 12.63 4.68 11.63
CA GLU A 38 12.83 3.77 10.50
C GLU A 38 11.93 2.54 10.67
N LYS A 39 12.08 1.77 11.75
CA LYS A 39 11.29 0.56 12.03
C LYS A 39 9.78 0.84 12.01
N LYS A 40 9.33 1.93 12.64
CA LYS A 40 7.91 2.31 12.67
C LYS A 40 7.37 2.65 11.28
N SER A 41 8.09 3.48 10.52
CA SER A 41 7.67 3.90 9.19
C SER A 41 7.67 2.74 8.19
N THR A 42 8.74 1.94 8.19
CA THR A 42 8.86 0.74 7.35
C THR A 42 7.76 -0.28 7.66
N LYS A 43 7.43 -0.51 8.93
CA LYS A 43 6.33 -1.40 9.34
C LYS A 43 4.97 -0.91 8.83
N ILE A 44 4.70 0.39 8.91
CA ILE A 44 3.47 0.97 8.37
C ILE A 44 3.43 0.83 6.85
N ALA A 45 4.53 1.15 6.16
CA ALA A 45 4.66 1.02 4.71
C ALA A 45 4.33 -0.40 4.23
N ILE A 46 4.91 -1.42 4.87
CA ILE A 46 4.65 -2.84 4.57
C ILE A 46 3.19 -3.20 4.79
N LYS A 47 2.57 -2.77 5.90
CA LYS A 47 1.15 -3.03 6.14
C LYS A 47 0.27 -2.44 5.03
N LEU A 48 0.51 -1.19 4.64
CA LEU A 48 -0.22 -0.53 3.56
C LEU A 48 0.01 -1.22 2.21
N LEU A 49 1.23 -1.71 1.95
CA LEU A 49 1.55 -2.47 0.74
C LEU A 49 0.78 -3.78 0.67
N ILE A 50 0.71 -4.53 1.77
CA ILE A 50 -0.05 -5.78 1.85
C ILE A 50 -1.53 -5.52 1.61
N VAL A 51 -2.10 -4.51 2.26
CA VAL A 51 -3.51 -4.12 2.06
C VAL A 51 -3.76 -3.73 0.60
N SER A 52 -2.87 -2.93 0.00
CA SER A 52 -2.93 -2.60 -1.42
C SER A 52 -2.91 -3.83 -2.31
N GLY A 53 -2.01 -4.79 -2.04
CA GLY A 53 -1.89 -6.03 -2.81
C GLY A 53 -3.17 -6.87 -2.75
N ILE A 54 -3.78 -6.99 -1.56
CA ILE A 54 -5.05 -7.70 -1.37
C ILE A 54 -6.17 -7.01 -2.14
N LEU A 55 -6.32 -5.69 -2.02
CA LEU A 55 -7.36 -4.93 -2.72
C LEU A 55 -7.20 -5.02 -4.24
N PHE A 56 -5.96 -4.94 -4.74
CA PHE A 56 -5.67 -5.12 -6.16
C PHE A 56 -6.00 -6.55 -6.63
N GLY A 57 -5.65 -7.57 -5.84
CA GLY A 57 -6.00 -8.96 -6.12
C GLY A 57 -7.52 -9.17 -6.20
N ILE A 58 -8.27 -8.66 -5.22
CA ILE A 58 -9.73 -8.71 -5.21
C ILE A 58 -10.30 -7.99 -6.43
N SER A 59 -9.76 -6.80 -6.76
CA SER A 59 -10.17 -6.05 -7.95
C SER A 59 -9.98 -6.87 -9.23
N GLY A 60 -8.83 -7.52 -9.39
CA GLY A 60 -8.51 -8.34 -10.57
C GLY A 60 -9.41 -9.57 -10.67
N VAL A 61 -9.64 -10.27 -9.55
CA VAL A 61 -10.57 -11.40 -9.50
C VAL A 61 -11.98 -10.95 -9.88
N LEU A 62 -12.48 -9.87 -9.29
CA LEU A 62 -13.80 -9.34 -9.61
C LEU A 62 -13.92 -8.89 -11.06
N ALA A 63 -12.86 -8.33 -11.64
CA ALA A 63 -12.83 -7.94 -13.05
C ALA A 63 -12.91 -9.15 -14.00
N PHE A 64 -12.33 -10.29 -13.61
CA PHE A 64 -12.35 -11.51 -14.42
C PHE A 64 -13.77 -12.13 -14.51
N PHE A 65 -14.60 -11.93 -13.49
CA PHE A 65 -15.99 -12.39 -13.45
C PHE A 65 -17.02 -11.30 -13.86
N ALA A 66 -16.57 -10.08 -14.24
CA ALA A 66 -17.40 -8.90 -14.49
C ALA A 66 -17.70 -8.59 -15.97
#